data_AF-A0A924S0V7-F1
#
_entry.id   AF-A0A924S0V7-F1
#
_cell.length_a   1.000
_cell.length_b   1.000
_cell.length_c   1.000
_cell.angle_alpha   90.00
_cell.angle_beta   90.00
_cell.angle_gamma   90.00
#
_symmetry.space_group_name_H-M   'P 1'
#
loop_
_entity.id
_entity.type
_entity.pdbx_description
1 polymer ?
#
loop_
_entity_poly.entity_id
_entity_poly.type
_entity_poly.pdbx_seq_one_letter_code
_entity_poly.pdbx_strand_id
1 'polypeptide(L)'
;LGYSEAWINQRLKSIEIRKELTDEWRKRGLKEGQQFATLTDIITKAWAGKTTMEYKVLKGLKKENLRDNMTNTELILNMLAEASTKDISAATNPENFEASKLVAKQGGHVAKVAMKELEAKTGKKVVTSLNATKILKGIVDEEKGEIKKLH
;
A
#
# COMPACT_ATOMS: atom_id res chain seq x y z
N LEU A 1 -25.78 7.88 -2.07
CA LEU A 1 -24.97 7.04 -1.14
C LEU A 1 -23.49 7.26 -1.49
N GLY A 2 -22.82 8.13 -0.75
CA GLY A 2 -21.40 8.47 -0.93
C GLY A 2 -20.52 7.74 0.08
N TYR A 3 -19.20 7.88 -0.07
CA TYR A 3 -18.23 7.36 0.92
C TYR A 3 -18.41 8.05 2.27
N SER A 4 -18.10 7.34 3.37
CA SER A 4 -18.07 7.96 4.69
C SER A 4 -16.92 8.99 4.78
N GLU A 5 -17.10 10.04 5.57
CA GLU A 5 -16.06 11.06 5.79
C GLU A 5 -14.76 10.43 6.31
N ALA A 6 -14.84 9.44 7.19
CA ALA A 6 -13.68 8.71 7.67
C ALA A 6 -12.90 8.03 6.54
N TRP A 7 -13.60 7.39 5.60
CA TRP A 7 -12.97 6.76 4.43
C TRP A 7 -12.30 7.81 3.54
N ILE A 8 -12.98 8.93 3.28
CA ILE A 8 -12.45 10.05 2.48
C ILE A 8 -11.18 10.59 3.12
N ASN A 9 -11.22 10.91 4.42
CA ASN A 9 -10.10 11.45 5.17
C ASN A 9 -8.89 10.50 5.17
N GLN A 10 -9.13 9.20 5.28
CA GLN A 10 -8.06 8.21 5.21
C GLN A 10 -7.39 8.19 3.83
N ARG A 11 -8.17 8.32 2.74
CA ARG A 11 -7.60 8.39 1.38
C ARG A 11 -6.85 9.69 1.11
N LEU A 12 -7.33 10.82 1.60
CA LEU A 12 -6.62 12.10 1.54
C LEU A 12 -5.24 12.00 2.24
N LYS A 13 -5.19 11.44 3.46
CA LYS A 13 -3.92 11.20 4.16
C LYS A 13 -2.98 10.28 3.39
N SER A 14 -3.52 9.24 2.73
CA SER A 14 -2.68 8.36 1.91
C SER A 14 -2.04 9.10 0.73
N ILE A 15 -2.77 10.06 0.12
CA ILE A 15 -2.27 10.88 -1.00
C ILE A 15 -1.14 11.78 -0.50
N GLU A 16 -1.30 12.39 0.67
CA GLU A 16 -0.27 13.22 1.31
C GLU A 16 1.02 12.44 1.55
N ILE A 17 0.96 11.27 2.19
CA ILE A 17 2.13 10.41 2.43
C ILE A 17 2.80 9.98 1.11
N ARG A 18 2.03 9.68 0.07
CA ARG A 18 2.59 9.37 -1.25
C ARG A 18 3.35 10.56 -1.82
N LYS A 19 2.77 11.75 -1.70
CA LYS A 19 3.37 12.98 -2.21
C LYS A 19 4.71 13.21 -1.55
N GLU A 20 4.80 13.12 -0.22
CA GLU A 20 6.05 13.25 0.53
C GLU A 20 7.14 12.28 0.05
N LEU A 21 6.80 11.01 -0.16
CA LEU A 21 7.75 10.03 -0.69
C LEU A 21 8.24 10.41 -2.10
N THR A 22 7.32 10.81 -2.98
CA THR A 22 7.71 11.21 -4.35
C THR A 22 8.51 12.52 -4.38
N ASP A 23 8.23 13.44 -3.45
CA ASP A 23 8.99 14.68 -3.30
C ASP A 23 10.42 14.39 -2.85
N GLU A 24 10.62 13.44 -1.92
CA GLU A 24 11.94 12.96 -1.53
C GLU A 24 12.68 12.31 -2.71
N TRP A 25 12.01 11.47 -3.52
CA TRP A 25 12.64 10.91 -4.72
C TRP A 25 13.05 11.98 -5.74
N ARG A 26 12.23 13.01 -5.95
CA ARG A 26 12.62 14.16 -6.80
C ARG A 26 13.84 14.88 -6.24
N LYS A 27 13.87 15.10 -4.92
CA LYS A 27 15.02 15.70 -4.23
C LYS A 27 16.30 14.89 -4.41
N ARG A 28 16.20 13.55 -4.52
CA ARG A 28 17.31 12.65 -4.85
C ARG A 28 17.67 12.59 -6.34
N GLY A 29 17.03 13.40 -7.19
CA GLY A 29 17.29 13.43 -8.63
C GLY A 29 16.75 12.21 -9.39
N LEU A 30 15.82 11.46 -8.80
CA LEU A 30 15.19 10.32 -9.47
C LEU A 30 14.14 10.80 -10.48
N LYS A 31 14.06 10.11 -11.61
CA LYS A 31 13.18 10.45 -12.73
C LYS A 31 11.76 9.96 -12.48
N GLU A 32 10.80 10.85 -12.67
CA GLU A 32 9.39 10.48 -12.63
C GLU A 32 9.03 9.47 -13.72
N GLY A 33 7.89 8.80 -13.55
CA GLY A 33 7.46 7.73 -14.45
C GLY A 33 8.12 6.40 -14.06
N GLN A 34 9.04 5.90 -14.89
CA GLN A 34 9.52 4.52 -14.79
C GLN A 34 10.25 4.21 -13.47
N GLN A 35 11.11 5.11 -12.98
CA GLN A 35 11.84 4.86 -11.73
C GLN A 35 10.89 4.87 -10.53
N PHE A 36 9.93 5.80 -10.50
CA PHE A 36 8.94 5.88 -9.42
C PHE A 36 8.01 4.66 -9.41
N ALA A 37 7.58 4.20 -10.59
CA ALA A 37 6.80 2.97 -10.73
C ALA A 37 7.59 1.75 -10.22
N THR A 38 8.86 1.65 -10.60
CA THR A 38 9.76 0.57 -10.16
C THR A 38 9.94 0.57 -8.64
N LEU A 39 10.19 1.73 -8.02
CA LEU A 39 10.35 1.84 -6.57
C LEU A 39 9.03 1.53 -5.84
N THR A 40 7.90 2.01 -6.36
CA THR A 40 6.58 1.68 -5.83
C THR A 40 6.33 0.17 -5.87
N ASP A 41 6.71 -0.50 -6.96
CA ASP A 41 6.59 -1.95 -7.08
C ASP A 41 7.51 -2.69 -6.11
N ILE A 42 8.73 -2.19 -5.88
CA ILE A 42 9.66 -2.77 -4.89
C ILE A 42 9.10 -2.64 -3.48
N ILE A 43 8.58 -1.47 -3.09
CA ILE A 43 7.94 -1.25 -1.79
C ILE A 43 6.79 -2.23 -1.61
N THR A 44 5.86 -2.25 -2.57
CA THR A 44 4.67 -3.10 -2.53
C THR A 44 5.06 -4.58 -2.45
N LYS A 45 6.05 -5.00 -3.24
CA LYS A 45 6.53 -6.38 -3.25
C LYS A 45 7.23 -6.75 -1.95
N ALA A 46 7.96 -5.83 -1.35
CA ALA A 46 8.66 -6.08 -0.08
C ALA A 46 7.67 -6.33 1.06
N TRP A 47 6.58 -5.54 1.17
CA TRP A 47 5.60 -5.70 2.25
C TRP A 47 4.51 -6.74 1.95
N ALA A 48 3.86 -6.65 0.78
CA ALA A 48 2.72 -7.48 0.40
C ALA A 48 3.08 -8.74 -0.39
N GLY A 49 4.35 -8.88 -0.80
CA GLY A 49 4.78 -9.99 -1.66
C GLY A 49 4.30 -9.90 -3.11
N LYS A 50 3.77 -8.75 -3.54
CA LYS A 50 3.21 -8.52 -4.89
C LYS A 50 3.63 -7.17 -5.46
N THR A 51 3.86 -7.10 -6.76
CA THR A 51 3.94 -5.81 -7.47
C THR A 51 2.58 -5.11 -7.46
N THR A 52 2.54 -3.82 -7.82
CA THR A 52 1.28 -3.08 -7.91
C THR A 52 0.30 -3.74 -8.88
N MET A 53 0.81 -4.27 -10.00
CA MET A 53 0.00 -4.96 -11.01
C MET A 53 -0.54 -6.30 -10.50
N GLU A 54 0.32 -7.13 -9.90
CA GLU A 54 -0.10 -8.42 -9.30
C GLU A 54 -1.13 -8.22 -8.18
N TYR A 55 -1.00 -7.13 -7.42
CA TYR A 55 -1.93 -6.80 -6.35
C TYR A 55 -3.29 -6.33 -6.90
N LYS A 56 -3.29 -5.55 -7.98
CA LYS A 56 -4.53 -5.22 -8.70
C LYS A 56 -5.23 -6.48 -9.20
N VAL A 57 -4.48 -7.41 -9.78
CA VAL A 57 -5.02 -8.71 -10.25
C VAL A 57 -5.61 -9.51 -9.09
N LEU A 58 -4.91 -9.60 -7.95
CA LEU A 58 -5.41 -10.29 -6.74
C LEU A 58 -6.77 -9.73 -6.29
N LYS A 59 -6.96 -8.41 -6.39
CA LYS A 59 -8.19 -7.72 -6.01
C LYS A 59 -9.26 -7.66 -7.12
N GLY A 60 -8.99 -8.28 -8.28
CA GLY A 60 -9.89 -8.30 -9.43
C GLY A 60 -10.06 -6.94 -10.10
N LEU A 61 -9.06 -6.07 -10.02
CA LEU A 61 -9.11 -4.70 -10.57
C LEU A 61 -8.52 -4.68 -11.98
N LYS A 62 -9.16 -3.95 -12.89
CA LYS A 62 -8.67 -3.73 -14.26
C LYS A 62 -8.18 -2.29 -14.44
N LYS A 63 -9.05 -1.32 -14.15
CA LYS A 63 -8.78 0.12 -14.34
C LYS A 63 -8.84 0.90 -13.03
N GLU A 64 -9.35 0.28 -11.98
CA GLU A 64 -9.60 0.89 -10.69
C GLU A 64 -8.29 1.20 -9.94
N ASN A 65 -8.36 2.21 -9.08
CA ASN A 65 -7.26 2.57 -8.21
C ASN A 65 -7.07 1.49 -7.14
N LEU A 66 -5.83 1.04 -6.95
CA LEU A 66 -5.51 -0.01 -5.98
C LEU A 66 -5.79 0.45 -4.55
N ARG A 67 -5.40 1.69 -4.19
CA ARG A 67 -5.55 2.22 -2.83
C ARG A 67 -7.01 2.37 -2.44
N ASP A 68 -7.87 2.80 -3.35
CA ASP A 68 -9.32 2.89 -3.10
C ASP A 68 -9.96 1.52 -2.87
N ASN A 69 -9.31 0.46 -3.34
CA ASN A 69 -9.78 -0.92 -3.21
C ASN A 69 -9.02 -1.75 -2.18
N MET A 70 -8.01 -1.19 -1.50
CA MET A 70 -7.38 -1.78 -0.32
C MET A 70 -8.31 -1.70 0.88
N THR A 71 -8.34 -2.75 1.69
CA THR A 71 -8.89 -2.72 3.05
C THR A 71 -8.20 -1.63 3.88
N ASN A 72 -8.79 -1.30 5.03
CA ASN A 72 -8.22 -0.25 5.88
C ASN A 72 -6.82 -0.62 6.38
N THR A 73 -6.63 -1.88 6.78
CA THR A 73 -5.33 -2.41 7.24
C THR A 73 -4.29 -2.45 6.12
N GLU A 74 -4.65 -2.90 4.93
CA GLU A 74 -3.74 -2.90 3.77
C GLU A 74 -3.29 -1.46 3.42
N LEU A 75 -4.20 -0.48 3.49
CA LEU A 75 -3.83 0.91 3.22
C LEU A 75 -2.88 1.45 4.29
N ILE A 76 -3.14 1.19 5.58
CA ILE A 76 -2.27 1.66 6.68
C ILE A 76 -0.86 1.07 6.53
N LEU A 77 -0.74 -0.22 6.23
CA LEU A 77 0.56 -0.85 6.00
C LEU A 77 1.26 -0.29 4.76
N ASN A 78 0.52 0.01 3.70
CA ASN A 78 1.09 0.68 2.53
C ASN A 78 1.61 2.08 2.88
N MET A 79 0.87 2.87 3.67
CA MET A 79 1.32 4.18 4.15
C MET A 79 2.55 4.06 5.04
N LEU A 80 2.59 3.07 5.94
CA LEU A 80 3.77 2.79 6.77
C LEU A 80 4.99 2.46 5.91
N ALA A 81 4.82 1.65 4.85
CA ALA A 81 5.90 1.30 3.93
C ALA A 81 6.46 2.53 3.20
N GLU A 82 5.58 3.44 2.79
CA GLU A 82 5.94 4.67 2.08
C GLU A 82 6.63 5.68 2.98
N ALA A 83 6.05 5.95 4.17
CA ALA A 83 6.65 6.82 5.17
C ALA A 83 8.04 6.29 5.60
N SER A 84 8.15 4.99 5.87
CA SER A 84 9.43 4.36 6.22
C SER A 84 10.46 4.50 5.10
N THR A 85 10.04 4.32 3.84
CA THR A 85 10.96 4.49 2.69
C THR A 85 11.48 5.92 2.62
N LYS A 86 10.60 6.91 2.80
CA LYS A 86 10.96 8.34 2.78
C LYS A 86 11.91 8.68 3.93
N ASP A 87 11.62 8.24 5.14
CA ASP A 87 12.45 8.54 6.31
C ASP A 87 13.84 7.86 6.21
N ILE A 88 13.90 6.63 5.72
CA ILE A 88 15.16 5.93 5.46
C ILE A 88 15.95 6.63 4.34
N SER A 89 15.28 7.08 3.27
CA SER A 89 15.94 7.86 2.20
C SER A 89 16.56 9.14 2.75
N ALA A 90 15.82 9.87 3.59
CA ALA A 90 16.30 11.09 4.21
C ALA A 90 17.51 10.84 5.13
N ALA A 91 17.52 9.71 5.87
CA ALA A 91 18.61 9.35 6.77
C ALA A 91 19.86 8.85 6.04
N THR A 92 19.68 8.07 4.97
CA THR A 92 20.79 7.39 4.28
C THR A 92 21.31 8.14 3.06
N ASN A 93 20.54 9.09 2.52
CA ASN A 93 20.88 9.89 1.34
C ASN A 93 21.39 9.04 0.16
N PRO A 94 20.56 8.13 -0.41
CA PRO A 94 21.01 7.21 -1.45
C PRO A 94 21.52 7.98 -2.69
N GLU A 95 22.71 7.61 -3.16
CA GLU A 95 23.42 8.35 -4.22
C GLU A 95 22.87 8.12 -5.63
N ASN A 96 22.21 6.98 -5.86
CA ASN A 96 21.77 6.57 -7.19
C ASN A 96 20.53 5.69 -7.13
N PHE A 97 20.00 5.33 -8.31
CA PHE A 97 18.77 4.56 -8.42
C PHE A 97 18.88 3.16 -7.78
N GLU A 98 20.02 2.48 -7.87
CA GLU A 98 20.20 1.16 -7.25
C GLU A 98 20.20 1.27 -5.72
N ALA A 99 20.86 2.28 -5.15
CA ALA A 99 20.79 2.57 -3.72
C ALA A 99 19.34 2.88 -3.29
N SER A 100 18.59 3.65 -4.08
CA SER A 100 17.18 3.94 -3.82
C SER A 100 16.28 2.70 -3.87
N LYS A 101 16.60 1.69 -4.70
CA LYS A 101 15.90 0.39 -4.68
C LYS A 101 16.13 -0.35 -3.37
N LEU A 102 17.33 -0.28 -2.79
CA LEU A 102 17.61 -0.87 -1.49
C LEU A 102 16.81 -0.18 -0.39
N VAL A 103 16.75 1.16 -0.42
CA VAL A 103 15.92 1.95 0.51
C VAL A 103 14.43 1.61 0.39
N ALA A 104 13.91 1.50 -0.84
CA ALA A 104 12.53 1.05 -1.10
C ALA A 104 12.25 -0.35 -0.53
N LYS A 105 13.21 -1.28 -0.67
CA LYS A 105 13.09 -2.62 -0.09
C LYS A 105 13.10 -2.59 1.44
N GLN A 106 13.92 -1.73 2.06
CA GLN A 106 13.98 -1.55 3.51
C GLN A 106 12.67 -0.96 4.06
N GLY A 107 12.16 0.11 3.45
CA GLY A 107 10.90 0.72 3.88
C GLY A 107 9.71 -0.25 3.75
N GLY A 108 9.63 -1.00 2.65
CA GLY A 108 8.65 -2.08 2.53
C GLY A 108 8.87 -3.23 3.53
N HIS A 109 10.10 -3.52 3.92
CA HIS A 109 10.38 -4.53 4.95
C HIS A 109 9.85 -4.12 6.33
N VAL A 110 9.93 -2.84 6.71
CA VAL A 110 9.35 -2.34 7.97
C VAL A 110 7.85 -2.67 8.05
N ALA A 111 7.09 -2.35 7.00
CA ALA A 111 5.68 -2.70 6.93
C ALA A 111 5.44 -4.21 6.90
N LYS A 112 6.33 -5.00 6.26
CA LYS A 112 6.26 -6.47 6.29
C LYS A 112 6.34 -7.02 7.71
N VAL A 113 7.24 -6.48 8.54
CA VAL A 113 7.41 -6.91 9.93
C VAL A 113 6.14 -6.61 10.72
N ALA A 114 5.63 -5.37 10.63
CA ALA A 114 4.38 -4.99 11.27
C ALA A 114 3.20 -5.87 10.83
N MET A 115 3.10 -6.14 9.52
CA MET A 115 2.08 -7.04 8.96
C MET A 115 2.19 -8.44 9.57
N LYS A 116 3.38 -9.05 9.57
CA LYS A 116 3.59 -10.40 10.11
C LYS A 116 3.28 -10.49 11.60
N GLU A 117 3.66 -9.48 12.37
CA GLU A 117 3.34 -9.41 13.80
C GLU A 117 1.83 -9.37 14.01
N LEU A 118 1.12 -8.52 13.25
CA LEU A 118 -0.34 -8.46 13.29
C LEU A 118 -1.00 -9.79 12.90
N GLU A 119 -0.54 -10.44 11.81
CA GLU A 119 -1.05 -11.74 11.39
C GLU A 119 -0.82 -12.81 12.47
N ALA A 120 0.34 -12.78 13.15
CA ALA A 120 0.65 -13.73 14.21
C ALA A 120 -0.25 -13.55 15.44
N LYS A 121 -0.62 -12.32 15.78
CA LYS A 121 -1.52 -12.03 16.92
C LYS A 121 -3.00 -12.29 16.62
N THR A 122 -3.41 -12.09 15.37
CA THR A 122 -4.83 -12.18 14.98
C THR A 122 -5.21 -13.50 14.33
N GLY A 123 -4.24 -14.25 13.80
CA GLY A 123 -4.47 -15.45 12.99
C GLY A 123 -5.07 -15.18 11.60
N LYS A 124 -5.29 -13.91 11.22
CA LYS A 124 -5.92 -13.51 9.96
C LYS A 124 -4.87 -12.98 8.98
N LYS A 125 -5.02 -13.32 7.69
CA LYS A 125 -4.20 -12.75 6.61
C LYS A 125 -4.62 -11.32 6.30
N VAL A 126 -3.65 -10.44 6.14
CA VAL A 126 -3.92 -9.03 5.81
C VAL A 126 -4.06 -8.83 4.30
N VAL A 127 -3.13 -9.38 3.51
CA VAL A 127 -3.17 -9.29 2.05
C VAL A 127 -4.14 -10.31 1.50
N THR A 128 -5.29 -9.84 1.02
CA THR A 128 -6.37 -10.72 0.53
C THR A 128 -6.96 -10.22 -0.79
N SER A 129 -7.77 -11.07 -1.43
CA SER A 129 -8.55 -10.72 -2.62
C SER A 129 -9.76 -9.83 -2.32
N LEU A 130 -10.03 -9.53 -1.04
CA LEU A 130 -11.10 -8.62 -0.65
C LEU A 130 -10.83 -7.23 -1.23
N ASN A 131 -11.87 -6.63 -1.78
CA ASN A 131 -11.81 -5.24 -2.24
C ASN A 131 -12.71 -4.37 -1.35
N ALA A 132 -12.21 -3.19 -0.98
CA ALA A 132 -12.93 -2.28 -0.08
C ALA A 132 -14.27 -1.82 -0.67
N THR A 133 -14.39 -1.71 -1.99
CA THR A 133 -15.63 -1.32 -2.65
C THR A 133 -16.77 -2.32 -2.42
N LYS A 134 -16.50 -3.64 -2.37
CA LYS A 134 -17.50 -4.65 -2.02
C LYS A 134 -17.85 -4.60 -0.53
N ILE A 135 -16.87 -4.32 0.33
CA ILE A 135 -17.08 -4.15 1.78
C ILE A 135 -17.99 -2.95 2.05
N LEU A 136 -17.67 -1.79 1.45
CA LEU A 136 -18.44 -0.54 1.57
C LEU A 136 -19.87 -0.64 1.01
N LYS A 137 -20.09 -1.51 0.01
CA LYS A 137 -21.43 -1.82 -0.52
C LYS A 137 -22.20 -2.83 0.35
N GLY A 138 -21.66 -3.25 1.48
CA GLY A 138 -22.27 -4.23 2.39
C GLY A 138 -22.30 -5.67 1.84
N ILE A 139 -21.57 -5.93 0.75
CA ILE A 139 -21.56 -7.24 0.06
C ILE A 139 -20.67 -8.23 0.82
N VAL A 140 -19.67 -7.73 1.57
CA VAL A 140 -18.71 -8.53 2.33
C VAL A 140 -18.48 -7.90 3.70
N ASP A 141 -18.46 -8.72 4.74
CA ASP A 141 -18.09 -8.33 6.09
C ASP A 141 -16.57 -8.49 6.28
N GLU A 142 -15.87 -7.40 6.56
CA GLU A 142 -14.40 -7.34 6.69
C GLU A 142 -13.89 -8.23 7.84
N GLU A 143 -14.71 -8.46 8.88
CA GLU A 143 -14.32 -9.28 10.02
C GLU A 143 -14.52 -10.78 9.78
N LYS A 144 -15.48 -11.15 8.92
CA LYS A 144 -15.86 -12.55 8.65
C LYS A 144 -15.23 -13.13 7.40
N GLY A 145 -14.80 -12.31 6.44
CA GLY A 145 -14.19 -12.78 5.19
C GLY A 145 -15.13 -13.58 4.27
N GLU A 146 -16.43 -13.61 4.58
CA GLU A 146 -17.44 -14.35 3.84
C GLU A 146 -18.29 -13.42 2.95
N ILE A 147 -18.57 -13.86 1.73
CA ILE A 147 -19.50 -13.20 0.81
C ILE A 147 -20.91 -13.42 1.35
N LYS A 148 -21.62 -12.35 1.73
CA LYS A 148 -23.06 -12.46 1.99
C LYS A 148 -23.76 -12.71 0.65
N LYS A 149 -24.39 -13.88 0.50
CA LYS A 149 -25.30 -14.14 -0.64
C LYS A 149 -26.43 -13.11 -0.58
N LEU A 150 -26.49 -12.24 -1.57
CA LEU A 150 -27.67 -11.42 -1.84
C LEU A 150 -28.80 -12.37 -2.30
N HIS A 151 -29.92 -12.36 -1.58
CA HIS A 151 -31.20 -12.86 -2.09
C HIS A 151 -31.86 -11.76 -2.92
#